data_AF-A0A2K3MEA3-F1
#
_entry.id   AF-A0A2K3MEA3-F1
#
_cell.length_a   1.000
_cell.length_b   1.000
_cell.length_c   1.000
_cell.angle_alpha   90.00
_cell.angle_beta   90.00
_cell.angle_gamma   90.00
#
_symmetry.space_group_name_H-M   'P 1'
#
loop_
_entity.id
_entity.type
_entity.pdbx_description
1 polymer ?
#
loop_
_entity_poly.entity_id
_entity_poly.type
_entity_poly.pdbx_seq_one_letter_code
_entity_poly.pdbx_strand_id
1 'polypeptide(L)'
;MMLLCHRHDFWNVISHSSFVQLLRPIYRQIADNQNAEIFSANTLFVVLGTSLLTARAGLSMALGAFLAGLLLAETEFSLQVESDIAPYRGLLLGLFFMTVGMSIDPKLLLSNFPVIIGTLGLLICGKTLLVALIGKIFGVSIISAIRVGLLLAPGGEFAFVAFGEAVNQ
;
A
#
# COMPACT_ATOMS: atom_id res chain seq x y z
N MET A 1 0.07 -36.95 -1.44
CA MET A 1 1.43 -36.83 -0.86
C MET A 1 2.42 -36.28 -1.88
N MET A 2 2.19 -35.07 -2.45
CA MET A 2 3.21 -34.34 -3.25
C MET A 2 2.83 -32.91 -3.69
N LEU A 3 1.91 -32.21 -2.99
CA LEU A 3 1.45 -30.87 -3.44
C LEU A 3 1.29 -29.82 -2.33
N LEU A 4 1.82 -30.07 -1.13
CA LEU A 4 1.78 -29.14 0.01
C LEU A 4 3.15 -28.54 0.39
N CYS A 5 4.18 -28.71 -0.46
CA CYS A 5 5.58 -28.45 -0.12
C CYS A 5 6.16 -27.16 -0.76
N HIS A 6 5.36 -26.09 -0.92
CA HIS A 6 5.90 -24.80 -1.40
C HIS A 6 5.32 -23.57 -0.66
N ARG A 7 4.42 -23.77 0.32
CA ARG A 7 3.85 -22.68 1.14
C ARG A 7 4.47 -22.58 2.53
N HIS A 8 5.24 -23.59 2.95
CA HIS A 8 5.92 -23.62 4.25
C HIS A 8 7.28 -22.89 4.25
N ASP A 9 7.94 -22.72 3.10
CA ASP A 9 9.23 -22.02 3.05
C ASP A 9 9.10 -20.50 3.25
N PHE A 10 7.98 -19.93 2.79
CA PHE A 10 7.71 -18.50 2.98
C PHE A 10 7.49 -18.13 4.45
N TRP A 11 6.80 -19.00 5.20
CA TRP A 11 6.53 -18.80 6.63
C TRP A 11 7.75 -19.13 7.51
N ASN A 12 8.65 -20.02 7.11
CA ASN A 12 9.88 -20.31 7.88
C ASN A 12 10.96 -19.22 7.77
N VAL A 13 10.97 -18.44 6.69
CA VAL A 13 11.83 -17.24 6.55
C VAL A 13 11.28 -16.09 7.41
N ILE A 14 9.96 -15.98 7.56
CA ILE A 14 9.30 -14.97 8.40
C ILE A 14 9.26 -15.39 9.89
N SER A 15 9.31 -16.70 10.17
CA SER A 15 9.35 -17.28 11.52
C SER A 15 10.74 -17.23 12.18
N HIS A 16 11.80 -16.80 11.47
CA HIS A 16 13.04 -16.38 12.10
C HIS A 16 12.84 -14.99 12.71
N SER A 17 12.31 -15.04 13.92
CA SER A 17 12.13 -14.05 14.97
C SER A 17 13.36 -13.17 15.31
N SER A 18 14.32 -13.00 14.39
CA SER A 18 15.46 -12.11 14.53
C SER A 18 15.10 -10.66 14.17
N PHE A 19 14.26 -10.39 13.16
CA PHE A 19 13.98 -9.02 12.72
C PHE A 19 13.16 -8.22 13.75
N VAL A 20 12.11 -8.83 14.30
CA VAL A 20 11.26 -8.21 15.33
C VAL A 20 12.00 -8.08 16.68
N GLN A 21 12.85 -9.05 17.02
CA GLN A 21 13.67 -8.98 18.24
C GLN A 21 14.86 -8.02 18.12
N LEU A 22 15.37 -7.73 16.91
CA LEU A 22 16.41 -6.73 16.67
C LEU A 22 15.85 -5.29 16.68
N LEU A 23 14.60 -5.11 16.20
CA LEU A 23 13.92 -3.81 16.21
C LEU A 23 13.69 -3.30 17.63
N ARG A 24 13.32 -4.18 18.56
CA ARG A 24 12.98 -3.83 19.94
C ARG A 24 14.10 -3.11 20.72
N PRO A 25 15.36 -3.57 20.74
CA PRO A 25 16.46 -2.87 21.41
C PRO A 25 16.92 -1.61 20.66
N ILE A 26 16.84 -1.57 19.31
CA ILE A 26 17.19 -0.38 18.51
C ILE A 26 16.20 0.74 18.81
N TYR A 27 14.89 0.45 18.78
CA TYR A 27 13.86 1.43 19.16
C TYR A 27 13.99 1.86 20.63
N ARG A 28 14.37 0.96 21.54
CA ARG A 28 14.55 1.28 22.97
C ARG A 28 15.79 2.16 23.24
N GLN A 29 16.89 1.98 22.53
CA GLN A 29 18.08 2.85 22.63
C GLN A 29 17.86 4.24 22.00
N ILE A 30 17.00 4.33 20.99
CA ILE A 30 16.65 5.61 20.34
C ILE A 30 15.59 6.36 21.16
N ALA A 31 14.64 5.65 21.79
CA ALA A 31 13.61 6.22 22.66
C ALA A 31 14.21 6.94 23.89
N ASP A 32 15.36 6.48 24.39
CA ASP A 32 16.08 7.15 25.50
C ASP A 32 16.59 8.56 25.12
N ASN A 33 16.67 8.90 23.83
CA ASN A 33 17.16 10.21 23.38
C ASN A 33 16.05 11.23 23.03
N GLN A 34 14.75 10.87 23.07
CA GLN A 34 13.60 11.76 22.80
C GLN A 34 13.64 12.60 21.49
N ASN A 35 14.53 12.32 20.53
CA ASN A 35 14.59 13.07 19.28
C ASN A 35 13.68 12.45 18.20
N ALA A 36 12.55 13.11 17.92
CA ALA A 36 11.58 12.71 16.89
C ALA A 36 12.20 12.49 15.49
N GLU A 37 13.28 13.21 15.17
CA GLU A 37 14.02 13.07 13.91
C GLU A 37 14.70 11.70 13.77
N ILE A 38 15.37 11.22 14.83
CA ILE A 38 16.07 9.92 14.82
C ILE A 38 15.06 8.78 14.78
N PHE A 39 13.94 8.95 15.47
CA PHE A 39 12.84 7.99 15.48
C PHE A 39 12.15 7.86 14.11
N SER A 40 11.88 8.98 13.45
CA SER A 40 11.35 9.03 12.09
C SER A 40 12.31 8.39 11.07
N ALA A 41 13.60 8.72 11.17
CA ALA A 41 14.64 8.16 10.30
C ALA A 41 14.74 6.63 10.44
N ASN A 42 14.70 6.12 11.67
CA ASN A 42 14.69 4.69 11.92
C ASN A 42 13.43 4.02 11.36
N THR A 43 12.26 4.64 11.53
CA THR A 43 11.01 4.12 10.97
C THR A 43 11.07 4.02 9.45
N LEU A 44 11.52 5.07 8.77
CA LEU A 44 11.72 5.06 7.31
C LEU A 44 12.76 4.01 6.89
N PHE A 45 13.86 3.88 7.63
CA PHE A 45 14.87 2.86 7.37
C PHE A 45 14.32 1.45 7.47
N VAL A 46 13.46 1.17 8.45
CA VAL A 46 12.80 -0.13 8.63
C VAL A 46 11.81 -0.41 7.50
N VAL A 47 11.02 0.59 7.10
CA VAL A 47 10.09 0.48 5.96
C VAL A 47 10.87 0.20 4.66
N LEU A 48 11.98 0.89 4.42
CA LEU A 48 12.82 0.65 3.24
C LEU A 48 13.54 -0.70 3.30
N GLY A 49 14.09 -1.07 4.45
CA GLY A 49 14.80 -2.32 4.66
C GLY A 49 13.91 -3.54 4.46
N THR A 50 12.71 -3.52 5.04
CA THR A 50 11.69 -4.57 4.83
C THR A 50 11.24 -4.65 3.38
N SER A 51 10.99 -3.50 2.72
CA SER A 51 10.61 -3.44 1.30
C SER A 51 11.69 -4.05 0.39
N LEU A 52 12.96 -3.79 0.67
CA LEU A 52 14.09 -4.30 -0.10
C LEU A 52 14.28 -5.81 0.13
N LEU A 53 14.08 -6.29 1.35
CA LEU A 53 14.11 -7.72 1.68
C LEU A 53 12.97 -8.48 0.98
N THR A 54 11.75 -7.94 0.96
CA THR A 54 10.65 -8.56 0.22
C THR A 54 10.86 -8.54 -1.28
N ALA A 55 11.47 -7.47 -1.82
CA ALA A 55 11.84 -7.41 -3.24
C ALA A 55 12.85 -8.51 -3.60
N ARG A 56 13.85 -8.76 -2.74
CA ARG A 56 14.82 -9.85 -2.90
C ARG A 56 14.15 -11.24 -2.84
N ALA A 57 13.06 -11.36 -2.10
CA ALA A 57 12.24 -12.59 -2.03
C ALA A 57 11.29 -12.77 -3.23
N GLY A 58 11.30 -11.86 -4.21
CA GLY A 58 10.44 -11.91 -5.39
C GLY A 58 9.02 -11.34 -5.19
N LEU A 59 8.79 -10.60 -4.10
CA LEU A 59 7.52 -9.93 -3.83
C LEU A 59 7.59 -8.43 -4.15
N SER A 60 6.43 -7.79 -4.34
CA SER A 60 6.36 -6.35 -4.60
C SER A 60 6.91 -5.52 -3.44
N MET A 61 7.66 -4.46 -3.74
CA MET A 61 8.14 -3.49 -2.74
C MET A 61 6.98 -2.86 -1.94
N ALA A 62 5.83 -2.62 -2.57
CA ALA A 62 4.67 -2.06 -1.90
C ALA A 62 4.11 -2.99 -0.81
N LEU A 63 4.17 -4.30 -1.02
CA LEU A 63 3.76 -5.29 -0.03
C LEU A 63 4.71 -5.30 1.17
N GLY A 64 6.01 -5.14 0.95
CA GLY A 64 7.00 -5.04 2.02
C GLY A 64 6.81 -3.80 2.89
N ALA A 65 6.55 -2.64 2.29
CA ALA A 65 6.23 -1.42 3.02
C ALA A 65 4.96 -1.56 3.86
N PHE A 66 3.93 -2.22 3.32
CA PHE A 66 2.69 -2.50 4.04
C PHE A 66 2.91 -3.44 5.24
N LEU A 67 3.70 -4.51 5.06
CA LEU A 67 4.08 -5.42 6.14
C LEU A 67 4.88 -4.71 7.24
N ALA A 68 5.80 -3.83 6.88
CA ALA A 68 6.55 -3.01 7.83
C ALA A 68 5.61 -2.17 8.71
N GLY A 69 4.63 -1.53 8.07
CA GLY A 69 3.60 -0.74 8.75
C GLY A 69 2.75 -1.58 9.70
N LEU A 70 2.33 -2.78 9.28
CA LEU A 70 1.60 -3.72 10.15
C LEU A 70 2.44 -4.15 11.36
N LEU A 71 3.73 -4.45 11.16
CA LEU A 71 4.63 -4.83 12.24
C LEU A 71 4.85 -3.68 13.24
N LEU A 72 4.94 -2.45 12.75
CA LEU A 72 5.07 -1.25 13.59
C LEU A 72 3.77 -0.91 14.33
N ALA A 73 2.61 -1.13 13.69
CA ALA A 73 1.30 -0.88 14.28
C ALA A 73 1.00 -1.77 15.51
N GLU A 74 1.56 -2.98 15.54
CA GLU A 74 1.47 -3.91 16.69
C GLU A 74 2.40 -3.54 17.86
N THR A 75 3.26 -2.52 17.71
CA THR A 75 4.17 -2.09 18.80
C THR A 75 3.52 -1.05 19.73
N GLU A 76 4.02 -0.99 20.97
CA GLU A 76 3.59 -0.02 21.99
C GLU A 76 3.85 1.45 21.60
N PHE A 77 4.63 1.70 20.55
CA PHE A 77 4.98 3.02 20.04
C PHE A 77 4.19 3.44 18.81
N SER A 78 3.19 2.67 18.36
CA SER A 78 2.44 2.91 17.12
C SER A 78 1.85 4.33 17.01
N LEU A 79 1.30 4.87 18.11
CA LEU A 79 0.77 6.24 18.17
C LEU A 79 1.85 7.31 18.00
N GLN A 80 3.05 7.08 18.56
CA GLN A 80 4.17 8.00 18.43
C GLN A 80 4.78 7.94 17.03
N VAL A 81 4.92 6.72 16.48
CA VAL A 81 5.29 6.49 15.07
C VAL A 81 4.33 7.21 14.14
N GLU A 82 3.02 7.08 14.33
CA GLU A 82 2.04 7.72 13.46
C GLU A 82 2.17 9.25 13.43
N SER A 83 2.32 9.88 14.60
CA SER A 83 2.51 11.33 14.71
C SER A 83 3.81 11.79 14.04
N ASP A 84 4.89 11.03 14.22
CA ASP A 84 6.22 11.38 13.72
C ASP A 84 6.33 11.17 12.20
N ILE A 85 5.64 10.18 11.62
CA ILE A 85 5.67 9.95 10.16
C ILE A 85 4.66 10.79 9.38
N ALA A 86 3.61 11.32 10.02
CA ALA A 86 2.58 12.13 9.40
C ALA A 86 3.12 13.23 8.46
N PRO A 87 4.12 14.05 8.84
CA PRO A 87 4.71 15.06 7.94
C PRO A 87 5.38 14.44 6.71
N TYR A 88 6.09 13.31 6.86
CA TYR A 88 6.76 12.64 5.74
C TYR A 88 5.75 12.00 4.77
N ARG A 89 4.65 11.45 5.29
CA ARG A 89 3.57 10.92 4.45
C ARG A 89 3.03 12.00 3.51
N GLY A 90 2.78 13.21 4.02
CA GLY A 90 2.31 14.34 3.21
C GLY A 90 3.32 14.73 2.13
N LEU A 91 4.60 14.82 2.48
CA LEU A 91 5.68 15.15 1.53
C LEU A 91 5.82 14.09 0.43
N LEU A 92 5.85 12.81 0.79
CA LEU A 92 5.98 11.70 -0.15
C LEU A 92 4.75 11.59 -1.07
N LEU A 93 3.55 11.82 -0.53
CA LEU A 93 2.31 11.84 -1.31
C LEU A 93 2.28 13.02 -2.29
N GLY A 94 2.74 14.20 -1.85
CA GLY A 94 2.90 15.36 -2.73
C GLY A 94 3.88 15.12 -3.86
N LEU A 95 5.04 14.53 -3.55
CA LEU A 95 6.06 14.17 -4.54
C LEU A 95 5.54 13.12 -5.54
N PHE A 96 4.80 12.13 -5.06
CA PHE A 96 4.18 11.10 -5.88
C PHE A 96 3.20 11.72 -6.88
N PHE A 97 2.25 12.54 -6.42
CA PHE A 97 1.29 13.17 -7.31
C PHE A 97 1.93 14.18 -8.27
N MET A 98 2.98 14.89 -7.85
CA MET A 98 3.76 15.75 -8.74
C MET A 98 4.40 14.92 -9.86
N THR A 99 5.08 13.83 -9.53
CA THR A 99 5.80 12.99 -10.50
C THR A 99 4.83 12.30 -11.48
N VAL A 100 3.74 11.73 -10.96
CA VAL A 100 2.69 11.12 -11.80
C VAL A 100 2.05 12.18 -12.69
N GLY A 101 1.75 13.37 -12.15
CA GLY A 101 1.19 14.48 -12.91
C GLY A 101 2.09 14.95 -14.05
N MET A 102 3.41 15.02 -13.81
CA MET A 102 4.40 15.36 -14.84
C MET A 102 4.55 14.27 -15.91
N SER A 103 4.23 13.02 -15.59
CA SER A 103 4.28 11.90 -16.53
C SER A 103 3.09 11.88 -17.51
N ILE A 104 2.04 12.67 -17.24
CA ILE A 104 0.84 12.74 -18.08
C ILE A 104 1.07 13.72 -19.23
N ASP A 105 1.04 13.23 -20.47
CA ASP A 105 1.07 14.07 -21.67
C ASP A 105 -0.31 14.72 -21.92
N PRO A 106 -0.43 16.07 -21.82
CA PRO A 106 -1.71 16.76 -22.00
C PRO A 106 -2.30 16.59 -23.41
N LYS A 107 -1.44 16.42 -24.42
CA LYS A 107 -1.84 16.30 -25.82
C LYS A 107 -2.50 14.95 -26.08
N LEU A 108 -1.95 13.87 -25.50
CA LEU A 108 -2.56 12.53 -25.55
C LEU A 108 -3.90 12.48 -24.79
N LEU A 109 -4.01 13.23 -23.70
CA LEU A 109 -5.23 13.31 -22.90
C LEU A 109 -6.37 13.97 -23.70
N LEU A 110 -6.09 15.07 -24.40
CA LEU A 110 -7.08 15.76 -25.24
C LEU A 110 -7.46 14.94 -26.48
N SER A 111 -6.51 14.24 -27.11
CA SER A 111 -6.81 13.42 -28.31
C SER A 111 -7.63 12.17 -27.98
N ASN A 112 -7.43 11.58 -26.80
CA ASN A 112 -8.10 10.34 -26.38
C ASN A 112 -9.22 10.56 -25.35
N PHE A 113 -9.67 11.80 -25.18
CA PHE A 113 -10.67 12.18 -24.19
C PHE A 113 -11.94 11.29 -24.19
N PRO A 114 -12.52 10.90 -25.35
CA PRO A 114 -13.68 10.01 -25.38
C PRO A 114 -13.38 8.60 -24.86
N VAL A 115 -12.19 8.07 -25.18
CA VAL A 115 -11.74 6.75 -24.74
C VAL A 115 -11.52 6.75 -23.23
N ILE A 116 -10.93 7.82 -22.68
CA ILE A 116 -10.69 7.97 -21.24
C ILE A 116 -12.01 7.99 -20.47
N ILE A 117 -12.98 8.82 -20.89
CA ILE A 117 -14.30 8.90 -20.26
C ILE A 117 -15.06 7.58 -20.41
N GLY A 118 -15.03 6.95 -21.59
CA GLY A 118 -15.68 5.67 -21.83
C GLY A 118 -15.12 4.57 -20.91
N THR A 119 -13.80 4.48 -20.79
CA THR A 119 -13.13 3.51 -19.91
C THR A 119 -13.41 3.79 -18.44
N LEU A 120 -13.37 5.05 -18.02
CA LEU A 120 -13.67 5.46 -16.64
C LEU A 120 -15.13 5.13 -16.27
N GLY A 121 -16.07 5.48 -17.14
CA GLY A 121 -17.48 5.18 -16.96
C GLY A 121 -17.73 3.68 -16.89
N LEU A 122 -17.11 2.91 -17.79
CA LEU A 122 -17.19 1.44 -17.77
C LEU A 122 -16.62 0.84 -16.50
N LEU A 123 -15.50 1.36 -15.99
CA LEU A 123 -14.87 0.87 -14.76
C LEU A 123 -15.72 1.19 -13.52
N ILE A 124 -16.25 2.42 -13.41
CA ILE A 124 -17.11 2.83 -12.30
C ILE A 124 -18.43 2.05 -12.32
N CYS A 125 -19.11 2.02 -13.46
CA CYS A 125 -20.38 1.30 -13.61
C CYS A 125 -20.18 -0.20 -13.42
N GLY A 126 -19.12 -0.77 -14.01
CA GLY A 126 -18.80 -2.19 -13.90
C GLY A 126 -18.54 -2.63 -12.47
N LYS A 127 -17.65 -1.94 -11.74
CA LYS A 127 -17.39 -2.24 -10.32
C LYS A 127 -18.63 -2.01 -9.45
N THR A 128 -19.35 -0.91 -9.65
CA THR A 128 -20.54 -0.61 -8.86
C THR A 128 -21.63 -1.67 -9.07
N LEU A 129 -21.84 -2.10 -10.31
CA LEU A 129 -22.80 -3.16 -10.64
C LEU A 129 -22.39 -4.50 -10.03
N LEU A 130 -21.11 -4.86 -10.10
CA LEU A 130 -20.57 -6.07 -9.46
C LEU A 130 -20.82 -6.06 -7.96
N VAL A 131 -20.46 -4.97 -7.27
CA VAL A 131 -20.66 -4.84 -5.82
C VAL A 131 -22.15 -4.82 -5.46
N ALA A 132 -23.00 -4.18 -6.26
CA ALA A 132 -24.45 -4.16 -6.06
C ALA A 132 -25.09 -5.55 -6.22
N LEU A 133 -24.65 -6.33 -7.22
CA LEU A 133 -25.11 -7.70 -7.43
C LEU A 133 -24.70 -8.62 -6.28
N ILE A 134 -23.44 -8.54 -5.85
CA ILE A 134 -22.94 -9.30 -4.69
C ILE A 134 -23.70 -8.88 -3.43
N GLY A 135 -23.84 -7.58 -3.17
CA GLY A 135 -24.58 -7.06 -2.01
C GLY A 135 -26.03 -7.57 -1.97
N LYS A 136 -26.70 -7.68 -3.12
CA LYS A 136 -28.06 -8.24 -3.22
C LYS A 136 -28.11 -9.73 -2.82
N ILE A 137 -27.12 -10.52 -3.22
CA ILE A 137 -27.03 -11.95 -2.86
C ILE A 137 -26.85 -12.12 -1.35
N PHE A 138 -26.11 -11.22 -0.71
CA PHE A 138 -25.88 -11.21 0.75
C PHE A 138 -27.00 -10.53 1.55
N GLY A 139 -28.10 -10.12 0.93
CA GLY A 139 -29.25 -9.51 1.61
C GLY A 139 -29.04 -8.05 2.05
N VAL A 140 -28.02 -7.36 1.52
CA VAL A 140 -27.76 -5.95 1.80
C VAL A 140 -28.74 -5.06 1.02
N SER A 141 -29.20 -3.98 1.64
CA SER A 141 -30.03 -2.96 0.96
C SER A 141 -29.35 -2.45 -0.31
N ILE A 142 -30.08 -2.41 -1.42
CA ILE A 142 -29.59 -1.96 -2.73
C ILE A 142 -28.93 -0.58 -2.64
N ILE A 143 -29.47 0.31 -1.81
CA ILE A 143 -28.94 1.67 -1.63
C ILE A 143 -27.56 1.65 -0.96
N SER A 144 -27.38 0.80 0.05
CA SER A 144 -26.10 0.62 0.72
C SER A 144 -25.07 -0.05 -0.20
N ALA A 145 -25.49 -1.06 -0.97
CA ALA A 145 -24.61 -1.76 -1.90
C ALA A 145 -24.12 -0.85 -3.04
N ILE A 146 -24.98 -0.01 -3.60
CA ILE A 146 -24.59 0.99 -4.60
C ILE A 146 -23.64 2.04 -4.00
N ARG A 147 -23.90 2.51 -2.77
CA ARG A 147 -23.02 3.48 -2.10
C ARG A 147 -21.62 2.91 -1.88
N VAL A 148 -21.53 1.67 -1.41
CA VAL A 148 -20.24 0.97 -1.23
C VAL A 148 -19.57 0.72 -2.59
N GLY A 149 -20.33 0.32 -3.60
CA GLY A 149 -19.82 0.13 -4.96
C GLY A 149 -19.24 1.40 -5.57
N LEU A 150 -19.90 2.55 -5.39
CA LEU A 150 -19.40 3.86 -5.83
C LEU A 150 -18.16 4.32 -5.05
N LEU A 151 -18.09 4.04 -3.75
CA LEU A 151 -16.92 4.37 -2.93
C LEU A 151 -15.69 3.52 -3.30
N LEU A 152 -15.89 2.28 -3.73
CA LEU A 152 -14.83 1.35 -4.16
C LEU A 152 -14.50 1.41 -5.66
N ALA A 153 -15.32 2.12 -6.44
CA ALA A 153 -15.20 2.22 -7.89
C ALA A 153 -13.89 2.90 -8.31
N PRO A 154 -13.55 4.11 -7.79
CA PRO A 154 -12.27 4.75 -8.07
C PRO A 154 -11.10 3.86 -7.65
N GLY A 155 -10.09 3.76 -8.50
CA GLY A 155 -8.82 3.13 -8.11
C GLY A 155 -8.08 4.01 -7.10
N GLY A 156 -7.50 3.39 -6.07
CA GLY A 156 -6.64 4.10 -5.12
C GLY A 156 -5.26 4.41 -5.71
N GLU A 157 -4.44 5.12 -4.94
CA GLU A 157 -3.06 5.50 -5.28
C GLU A 157 -2.17 4.30 -5.66
N PHE A 158 -2.47 3.12 -5.10
CA PHE A 158 -1.79 1.87 -5.41
C PHE A 158 -1.94 1.43 -6.87
N ALA A 159 -3.03 1.81 -7.54
CA ALA A 159 -3.24 1.47 -8.94
C ALA A 159 -2.17 2.14 -9.84
N PHE A 160 -1.84 3.41 -9.58
CA PHE A 160 -0.82 4.13 -10.33
C PHE A 160 0.56 3.49 -10.16
N VAL A 161 0.90 3.02 -8.95
CA VAL A 161 2.16 2.31 -8.71
C VAL A 161 2.20 1.01 -9.51
N ALA A 162 1.12 0.22 -9.47
CA ALA A 162 1.05 -1.04 -10.21
C ALA A 162 1.14 -0.84 -11.73
N PHE A 163 0.47 0.20 -12.27
CA PHE A 163 0.58 0.54 -13.70
C PHE A 163 1.98 1.04 -14.07
N GLY A 164 2.61 1.84 -13.20
CA GLY A 164 3.98 2.31 -13.42
C GLY A 164 4.98 1.15 -13.52
N GLU A 165 4.88 0.17 -12.62
CA GLU A 165 5.71 -1.04 -12.68
C GLU A 165 5.42 -1.89 -13.92
N ALA A 166 4.15 -2.03 -14.32
CA ALA A 166 3.77 -2.81 -15.50
C ALA A 166 4.22 -2.19 -16.84
N VAL A 167 4.39 -0.86 -16.90
CA VAL A 167 4.90 -0.17 -18.09
C VAL A 167 6.42 -0.24 -18.18
N ASN A 168 7.11 -0.43 -17.06
CA ASN A 168 8.58 -0.44 -16.98
C ASN A 168 9.18 -1.86 -17.00
N GLN A 169 8.33 -2.89 -17.10
CA GLN A 169 8.69 -4.27 -17.44
C GLN A 169 8.58 -4.51 -18.94
#